data_AF-A0A7K2TA53-F1
#
_entry.id   AF-A0A7K2TA53-F1
#
_cell.length_a   1.000
_cell.length_b   1.000
_cell.length_c   1.000
_cell.angle_alpha   90.00
_cell.angle_beta   90.00
_cell.angle_gamma   90.00
#
_symmetry.space_group_name_H-M   'P 1'
#
loop_
_entity.id
_entity.type
_entity.pdbx_description
1 polymer ?
#
loop_
_entity_poly.entity_id
_entity_poly.type
_entity_poly.pdbx_seq_one_letter_code
_entity_poly.pdbx_strand_id
1 'polypeptide(L)'
;MEHQWIRALVPSGTVRPVASLATRRRAVRAIGEEATAWGVAAGRRMADYILDTLTDWPGNRSEEEREALQRATEASTLDTLTALATLDVTLLQRSSEPAQNVTFYVAEGIPLEEVVRNVHSGQEFLIQELIGRIGELVPAERRLETIQSATRMVIQSWSMFIGTITRLYAEETRRWQESTEGARMQAVRRVLSGKQYAADDIDQELGHRLAQTHVGLILWLEGLDVETALLFDFAGVAGSLANLTRSDPEPLVIRRGAGRVDVWLGSPGEKVSSLIESRAALPPSLRVAVGRAAADVDGFRTTHEQAVAARRMARLGATDAQIVDYSDVELLSLLATDPLRARDFVQSALGPLRHADPRMDELRQTLAVYIDSGRSIAHAAQSLHAHRNTVSYRLNRVAELLPEGHTTTELRCALLLAEVFPKGG
;
A
#
# COMPACT_ATOMS: atom_id res chain seq x y z
N MET A 1 -38.17 -7.78 17.09
CA MET A 1 -37.49 -7.71 15.78
C MET A 1 -36.16 -8.40 15.92
N GLU A 2 -35.91 -9.38 15.07
CA GLU A 2 -34.70 -10.20 15.05
C GLU A 2 -33.46 -9.31 14.81
N HIS A 3 -32.32 -9.64 15.42
CA HIS A 3 -31.02 -8.96 15.27
C HIS A 3 -30.91 -7.43 15.48
N GLN A 4 -31.86 -6.77 16.18
CA GLN A 4 -31.78 -5.32 16.47
C GLN A 4 -30.51 -4.87 17.23
N TRP A 5 -29.85 -5.79 17.95
CA TRP A 5 -28.59 -5.52 18.66
C TRP A 5 -27.47 -5.01 17.75
N ILE A 6 -27.55 -5.24 16.44
CA ILE A 6 -26.58 -4.72 15.46
C ILE A 6 -26.53 -3.19 15.50
N ARG A 7 -27.66 -2.52 15.69
CA ARG A 7 -27.72 -1.05 15.78
C ARG A 7 -27.10 -0.51 17.08
N ALA A 8 -26.82 -1.37 18.06
CA ALA A 8 -26.15 -1.04 19.31
C ALA A 8 -24.63 -1.35 19.28
N LEU A 9 -24.08 -1.69 18.11
CA LEU A 9 -22.63 -1.84 17.93
C LEU A 9 -21.96 -0.47 17.94
N VAL A 10 -20.90 -0.35 18.75
CA VAL A 10 -20.12 0.88 18.93
C VAL A 10 -18.64 0.55 18.74
N PRO A 11 -17.89 1.34 17.95
CA PRO A 11 -16.48 1.07 17.70
C PRO A 11 -15.62 1.33 18.94
N SER A 12 -14.55 0.55 19.13
CA SER A 12 -13.55 0.77 20.20
C SER A 12 -12.52 1.86 19.86
N GLY A 13 -12.62 2.48 18.68
CA GLY A 13 -11.74 3.56 18.23
C GLY A 13 -12.08 4.02 16.81
N THR A 14 -11.45 5.11 16.35
CA THR A 14 -11.65 5.63 15.00
C THR A 14 -10.69 4.98 14.01
N VAL A 15 -11.23 4.30 13.01
CA VAL A 15 -10.47 3.72 11.90
C VAL A 15 -10.84 4.46 10.63
N ARG A 16 -9.84 4.89 9.85
CA ARG A 16 -10.09 5.47 8.51
C ARG A 16 -10.61 4.37 7.59
N PRO A 17 -11.84 4.48 7.04
CA PRO A 17 -12.38 3.47 6.15
C PRO A 17 -11.67 3.45 4.80
N VAL A 18 -11.55 2.27 4.21
CA VAL A 18 -11.12 2.08 2.82
C VAL A 18 -12.24 1.58 1.91
N ALA A 19 -13.31 1.01 2.46
CA ALA A 19 -14.52 0.67 1.70
C ALA A 19 -15.15 1.89 1.00
N SER A 20 -15.77 1.65 -0.15
CA SER A 20 -16.35 2.71 -0.99
C SER A 20 -17.35 3.56 -0.22
N LEU A 21 -17.49 4.83 -0.63
CA LEU A 21 -18.50 5.71 -0.05
C LEU A 21 -19.92 5.16 -0.29
N ALA A 22 -20.15 4.50 -1.43
CA ALA A 22 -21.42 3.86 -1.76
C ALA A 22 -21.79 2.75 -0.77
N THR A 23 -20.87 1.81 -0.52
CA THR A 23 -21.06 0.71 0.46
C THR A 23 -21.29 1.26 1.87
N ARG A 24 -20.49 2.24 2.29
CA ARG A 24 -20.67 2.88 3.61
C ARG A 24 -22.02 3.58 3.75
N ARG A 25 -22.45 4.34 2.73
CA ARG A 25 -23.77 5.00 2.75
C ARG A 25 -24.93 4.01 2.80
N ARG A 26 -24.82 2.88 2.08
CA ARG A 26 -25.80 1.78 2.16
C ARG A 26 -25.90 1.23 3.58
N ALA A 27 -24.76 0.92 4.20
CA ALA A 27 -24.71 0.42 5.57
C ALA A 27 -25.29 1.44 6.58
N VAL A 28 -24.88 2.72 6.53
CA VAL A 28 -25.40 3.76 7.44
C VAL A 28 -26.92 3.85 7.40
N ARG A 29 -27.54 3.75 6.22
CA ARG A 29 -29.01 3.78 6.09
C ARG A 29 -29.69 2.59 6.75
N ALA A 30 -29.05 1.43 6.81
CA ALA A 30 -29.64 0.20 7.35
C ALA A 30 -29.37 0.00 8.85
N ILE A 31 -28.13 0.24 9.27
CA ILE A 31 -27.63 -0.11 10.62
C ILE A 31 -27.19 1.09 11.46
N GLY A 32 -27.12 2.31 10.90
CA GLY A 32 -26.69 3.52 11.59
C GLY A 32 -25.18 3.79 11.53
N GLU A 33 -24.76 4.99 11.94
CA GLU A 33 -23.36 5.45 11.83
C GLU A 33 -22.42 4.67 12.75
N GLU A 34 -22.77 4.50 14.02
CA GLU A 34 -21.91 3.81 15.00
C GLU A 34 -21.69 2.34 14.62
N ALA A 35 -22.75 1.62 14.24
CA ALA A 35 -22.64 0.23 13.79
C ALA A 35 -21.85 0.10 12.48
N THR A 36 -21.96 1.09 11.58
CA THR A 36 -21.13 1.14 10.37
C THR A 36 -19.66 1.35 10.72
N ALA A 37 -19.36 2.26 11.65
CA ALA A 37 -17.99 2.50 12.11
C ALA A 37 -17.40 1.26 12.81
N TRP A 38 -18.20 0.56 13.62
CA TRP A 38 -17.81 -0.74 14.18
C TRP A 38 -17.52 -1.76 13.08
N GLY A 39 -18.37 -1.85 12.06
CA GLY A 39 -18.20 -2.77 10.93
C GLY A 39 -16.92 -2.49 10.12
N VAL A 40 -16.56 -1.22 9.90
CA VAL A 40 -15.29 -0.82 9.30
C VAL A 40 -14.11 -1.29 10.17
N ALA A 41 -14.16 -1.05 11.48
CA ALA A 41 -13.09 -1.47 12.38
C ALA A 41 -12.96 -3.01 12.46
N ALA A 42 -14.08 -3.73 12.45
CA ALA A 42 -14.11 -5.19 12.42
C ALA A 42 -13.58 -5.75 11.09
N GLY A 43 -13.95 -5.15 9.95
CA GLY A 43 -13.40 -5.52 8.64
C GLY A 43 -11.89 -5.35 8.56
N ARG A 44 -11.35 -4.27 9.13
CA ARG A 44 -9.89 -4.10 9.23
C ARG A 44 -9.22 -5.20 10.06
N ARG A 45 -9.78 -5.53 11.24
CA ARG A 45 -9.28 -6.66 12.06
C ARG A 45 -9.40 -7.99 11.33
N MET A 46 -10.44 -8.18 10.50
CA MET A 46 -10.60 -9.36 9.67
C MET A 46 -9.48 -9.49 8.63
N ALA A 47 -9.10 -8.39 7.98
CA ALA A 47 -7.97 -8.38 7.05
C ALA A 47 -6.66 -8.76 7.75
N ASP A 48 -6.40 -8.17 8.92
CA ASP A 48 -5.22 -8.48 9.74
C ASP A 48 -5.21 -9.98 10.13
N TYR A 49 -6.34 -10.49 10.62
CA TYR A 49 -6.51 -11.91 10.97
C TYR A 49 -6.22 -12.86 9.81
N ILE A 50 -6.73 -12.55 8.61
CA ILE A 50 -6.49 -13.36 7.41
C ILE A 50 -5.01 -13.36 7.04
N LEU A 51 -4.36 -12.19 7.09
CA LEU A 51 -2.93 -12.07 6.77
C LEU A 51 -2.05 -12.78 7.80
N ASP A 52 -2.46 -12.84 9.05
CA ASP A 52 -1.73 -13.56 10.10
C ASP A 52 -1.95 -15.09 10.01
N THR A 53 -3.14 -15.51 9.60
CA THR A 53 -3.53 -16.93 9.55
C THR A 53 -2.98 -17.64 8.31
N LEU A 54 -2.99 -16.99 7.14
CA LEU A 54 -2.55 -17.59 5.87
C LEU A 54 -1.03 -17.43 5.65
N THR A 55 -0.22 -18.08 6.48
CA THR A 55 1.25 -17.95 6.43
C THR A 55 1.88 -18.42 5.12
N ASP A 56 1.24 -19.36 4.42
CA ASP A 56 1.63 -19.95 3.14
C ASP A 56 0.92 -19.30 1.93
N TRP A 57 0.31 -18.11 2.13
CA TRP A 57 -0.35 -17.36 1.06
C TRP A 57 0.61 -17.10 -0.12
N PRO A 58 0.24 -17.43 -1.38
CA PRO A 58 1.13 -17.33 -2.53
C PRO A 58 1.31 -15.90 -3.07
N GLY A 59 0.53 -14.94 -2.58
CA GLY A 59 0.68 -13.54 -2.93
C GLY A 59 1.93 -12.90 -2.30
N ASN A 60 2.30 -11.75 -2.83
CA ASN A 60 3.52 -11.05 -2.43
C ASN A 60 3.36 -10.21 -1.14
N ARG A 61 2.16 -10.21 -0.53
CA ARG A 61 1.78 -9.40 0.64
C ARG A 61 2.11 -7.92 0.45
N SER A 62 2.07 -7.47 -0.80
CA SER A 62 2.25 -6.07 -1.18
C SER A 62 1.21 -5.20 -0.51
N GLU A 63 1.50 -3.91 -0.45
CA GLU A 63 0.56 -2.96 0.13
C GLU A 63 -0.74 -2.89 -0.68
N GLU A 64 -0.67 -3.04 -2.00
CA GLU A 64 -1.85 -3.16 -2.87
C GLU A 64 -2.73 -4.34 -2.49
N GLU A 65 -2.12 -5.49 -2.25
CA GLU A 65 -2.81 -6.70 -1.85
C GLU A 65 -3.48 -6.53 -0.48
N ARG A 66 -2.76 -5.92 0.48
CA ARG A 66 -3.29 -5.61 1.80
C ARG A 66 -4.47 -4.64 1.73
N GLU A 67 -4.34 -3.57 0.95
CA GLU A 67 -5.42 -2.59 0.76
C GLU A 67 -6.62 -3.22 0.04
N ALA A 68 -6.40 -4.08 -0.97
CA ALA A 68 -7.48 -4.77 -1.69
C ALA A 68 -8.23 -5.75 -0.77
N LEU A 69 -7.50 -6.51 0.05
CA LEU A 69 -8.07 -7.36 1.08
C LEU A 69 -8.83 -6.55 2.13
N GLN A 70 -8.26 -5.45 2.64
CA GLN A 70 -8.92 -4.59 3.63
C GLN A 70 -10.24 -4.02 3.09
N ARG A 71 -10.27 -3.58 1.82
CA ARG A 71 -11.52 -3.10 1.20
C ARG A 71 -12.57 -4.20 1.07
N ALA A 72 -12.16 -5.38 0.61
CA ALA A 72 -13.08 -6.50 0.45
C ALA A 72 -13.64 -6.95 1.81
N THR A 73 -12.80 -6.99 2.85
CA THR A 73 -13.21 -7.38 4.21
C THR A 73 -14.11 -6.33 4.86
N GLU A 74 -13.80 -5.03 4.78
CA GLU A 74 -14.69 -3.96 5.24
C GLU A 74 -16.06 -4.02 4.54
N ALA A 75 -16.09 -4.17 3.21
CA ALA A 75 -17.34 -4.28 2.46
C ALA A 75 -18.16 -5.52 2.86
N SER A 76 -17.53 -6.70 2.91
CA SER A 76 -18.20 -7.95 3.30
C SER A 76 -18.72 -7.92 4.74
N THR A 77 -18.00 -7.29 5.68
CA THR A 77 -18.48 -7.09 7.04
C THR A 77 -19.70 -6.17 7.07
N LEU A 78 -19.65 -5.03 6.39
CA LEU A 78 -20.77 -4.08 6.31
C LEU A 78 -22.01 -4.71 5.67
N ASP A 79 -21.83 -5.49 4.60
CA ASP A 79 -22.93 -6.20 3.95
C ASP A 79 -23.47 -7.33 4.82
N THR A 80 -22.64 -7.99 5.63
CA THR A 80 -23.11 -9.02 6.59
C THR A 80 -23.96 -8.41 7.70
N LEU A 81 -23.52 -7.28 8.27
CA LEU A 81 -24.30 -6.56 9.29
C LEU A 81 -25.62 -6.05 8.72
N THR A 82 -25.58 -5.54 7.49
CA THR A 82 -26.78 -5.08 6.78
C THR A 82 -27.73 -6.26 6.54
N ALA A 83 -27.22 -7.40 6.05
CA ALA A 83 -28.00 -8.62 5.79
C ALA A 83 -28.71 -9.13 7.04
N LEU A 84 -28.04 -9.14 8.19
CA LEU A 84 -28.64 -9.52 9.46
C LEU A 84 -29.71 -8.53 9.92
N ALA A 85 -29.48 -7.23 9.76
CA ALA A 85 -30.43 -6.20 10.18
C ALA A 85 -31.68 -6.11 9.29
N THR A 86 -31.55 -6.43 8.00
CA THR A 86 -32.66 -6.40 7.02
C THR A 86 -33.25 -7.77 6.73
N LEU A 87 -32.68 -8.84 7.30
CA LEU A 87 -33.02 -10.23 7.02
C LEU A 87 -32.89 -10.60 5.52
N ASP A 88 -31.96 -9.96 4.81
CA ASP A 88 -31.68 -10.21 3.39
C ASP A 88 -30.31 -10.87 3.24
N VAL A 89 -30.30 -12.20 3.20
CA VAL A 89 -29.09 -13.01 3.04
C VAL A 89 -28.42 -12.87 1.66
N THR A 90 -29.04 -12.17 0.69
CA THR A 90 -28.50 -12.04 -0.68
C THR A 90 -27.56 -10.85 -0.85
N LEU A 91 -27.46 -9.95 0.14
CA LEU A 91 -26.74 -8.68 -0.01
C LEU A 91 -25.25 -8.86 -0.33
N LEU A 92 -24.56 -9.81 0.30
CA LEU A 92 -23.13 -10.06 0.03
C LEU A 92 -22.86 -10.41 -1.44
N GLN A 93 -23.79 -11.08 -2.12
CA GLN A 93 -23.62 -11.43 -3.54
C GLN A 93 -23.59 -10.22 -4.46
N ARG A 94 -24.04 -9.06 -3.97
CA ARG A 94 -24.10 -7.79 -4.71
C ARG A 94 -22.96 -6.84 -4.33
N SER A 95 -22.02 -7.29 -3.52
CA SER A 95 -20.89 -6.48 -3.07
C SER A 95 -19.89 -6.26 -4.20
N SER A 96 -19.56 -5.00 -4.49
CA SER A 96 -18.66 -4.61 -5.59
C SER A 96 -17.19 -4.84 -5.26
N GLU A 97 -16.78 -4.55 -4.03
CA GLU A 97 -15.38 -4.52 -3.63
C GLU A 97 -14.74 -5.91 -3.61
N PRO A 98 -15.39 -6.98 -3.12
CA PRO A 98 -14.84 -8.31 -3.24
C PRO A 98 -14.76 -8.80 -4.70
N ALA A 99 -15.67 -8.38 -5.57
CA ALA A 99 -15.59 -8.68 -7.00
C ALA A 99 -14.37 -7.99 -7.65
N GLN A 100 -14.08 -6.73 -7.27
CA GLN A 100 -12.86 -6.04 -7.69
C GLN A 100 -11.59 -6.75 -7.18
N ASN A 101 -11.64 -7.34 -5.97
CA ASN A 101 -10.53 -8.09 -5.41
C ASN A 101 -10.25 -9.39 -6.19
N VAL A 102 -11.29 -10.01 -6.77
CA VAL A 102 -11.11 -11.16 -7.68
C VAL A 102 -10.29 -10.78 -8.91
N THR A 103 -10.57 -9.63 -9.54
CA THR A 103 -9.78 -9.13 -10.67
C THR A 103 -8.31 -8.95 -10.29
N PHE A 104 -8.03 -8.42 -9.09
CA PHE A 104 -6.67 -8.30 -8.58
C PHE A 104 -5.99 -9.67 -8.40
N TYR A 105 -6.66 -10.63 -7.76
CA TYR A 105 -6.10 -11.97 -7.52
C TYR A 105 -5.85 -12.77 -8.80
N VAL A 106 -6.74 -12.71 -9.78
CA VAL A 106 -6.51 -13.32 -11.11
C VAL A 106 -5.29 -12.68 -11.76
N ALA A 107 -5.23 -11.34 -11.76
CA ALA A 107 -4.10 -10.64 -12.33
C ALA A 107 -2.79 -10.98 -11.61
N GLU A 108 -2.81 -11.25 -10.30
CA GLU A 108 -1.65 -11.71 -9.50
C GLU A 108 -1.36 -13.21 -9.57
N GLY A 109 -2.21 -13.99 -10.24
CA GLY A 109 -2.03 -15.43 -10.39
C GLY A 109 -2.27 -16.23 -9.12
N ILE A 110 -3.07 -15.69 -8.20
CA ILE A 110 -3.46 -16.36 -6.94
C ILE A 110 -4.49 -17.46 -7.26
N PRO A 111 -4.23 -18.73 -6.92
CA PRO A 111 -5.16 -19.83 -7.21
C PRO A 111 -6.54 -19.66 -6.57
N LEU A 112 -7.59 -20.19 -7.21
CA LEU A 112 -8.97 -20.07 -6.71
C LEU A 112 -9.14 -20.68 -5.32
N GLU A 113 -8.54 -21.84 -5.07
CA GLU A 113 -8.58 -22.54 -3.80
C GLU A 113 -8.06 -21.66 -2.65
N GLU A 114 -7.06 -20.82 -2.93
CA GLU A 114 -6.50 -19.86 -1.98
C GLU A 114 -7.45 -18.71 -1.71
N VAL A 115 -8.08 -18.18 -2.77
CA VAL A 115 -9.13 -17.15 -2.64
C VAL A 115 -10.30 -17.67 -1.81
N VAL A 116 -10.74 -18.91 -2.02
CA VAL A 116 -11.82 -19.54 -1.25
C VAL A 116 -11.40 -19.77 0.21
N ARG A 117 -10.16 -20.22 0.45
CA ARG A 117 -9.59 -20.37 1.80
C ARG A 117 -9.57 -19.04 2.58
N ASN A 118 -9.23 -17.95 1.90
CA ASN A 118 -9.29 -16.59 2.44
C ASN A 118 -10.72 -16.18 2.82
N VAL A 119 -11.70 -16.42 1.95
CA VAL A 119 -13.13 -16.14 2.24
C VAL A 119 -13.61 -16.93 3.47
N HIS A 120 -13.27 -18.21 3.60
CA HIS A 120 -13.62 -19.00 4.77
C HIS A 120 -12.98 -18.48 6.06
N SER A 121 -11.72 -18.04 6.00
CA SER A 121 -11.03 -17.44 7.16
C SER A 121 -11.72 -16.16 7.63
N GLY A 122 -12.16 -15.32 6.69
CA GLY A 122 -12.98 -14.13 7.02
C GLY A 122 -14.34 -14.47 7.61
N GLN A 123 -15.01 -15.50 7.09
CA GLN A 123 -16.28 -15.99 7.63
C GLN A 123 -16.15 -16.45 9.09
N GLU A 124 -15.13 -17.25 9.37
CA GLU A 124 -14.83 -17.74 10.72
C GLU A 124 -14.62 -16.57 11.69
N PHE A 125 -13.74 -15.63 11.33
CA PHE A 125 -13.46 -14.43 12.11
C PHE A 125 -14.73 -13.67 12.45
N LEU A 126 -15.57 -13.38 11.45
CA LEU A 126 -16.77 -12.58 11.64
C LEU A 126 -17.79 -13.29 12.53
N ILE A 127 -17.94 -14.61 12.41
CA ILE A 127 -18.81 -15.40 13.31
C ILE A 127 -18.34 -15.23 14.76
N GLN A 128 -17.04 -15.37 15.04
CA GLN A 128 -16.50 -15.22 16.39
C GLN A 128 -16.73 -13.83 16.97
N GLU A 129 -16.47 -12.77 16.19
CA GLU A 129 -16.73 -11.38 16.60
C GLU A 129 -18.21 -11.14 16.94
N LEU A 130 -19.12 -11.64 16.10
CA LEU A 130 -20.56 -11.46 16.32
C LEU A 130 -21.04 -12.25 17.54
N ILE A 131 -20.53 -13.45 17.78
CA ILE A 131 -20.85 -14.23 19.00
C ILE A 131 -20.45 -13.44 20.25
N GLY A 132 -19.25 -12.85 20.27
CA GLY A 132 -18.79 -12.01 21.38
C GLY A 132 -19.74 -10.83 21.63
N ARG A 133 -20.12 -10.10 20.57
CA ARG A 133 -21.04 -8.97 20.67
C ARG A 133 -22.45 -9.36 21.09
N ILE A 134 -22.96 -10.51 20.67
CA ILE A 134 -24.24 -11.04 21.16
C ILE A 134 -24.14 -11.34 22.65
N GLY A 135 -23.02 -11.91 23.11
CA GLY A 135 -22.76 -12.17 24.53
C GLY A 135 -22.82 -10.90 25.40
N GLU A 136 -22.42 -9.76 24.86
CA GLU A 136 -22.42 -8.47 25.57
C GLU A 136 -23.75 -7.72 25.47
N LEU A 137 -24.35 -7.68 24.27
CA LEU A 137 -25.48 -6.78 23.96
C LEU A 137 -26.85 -7.43 24.12
N VAL A 138 -26.94 -8.76 24.06
CA VAL A 138 -28.23 -9.47 24.07
C VAL A 138 -28.52 -10.02 25.48
N PRO A 139 -29.76 -9.86 26.00
CA PRO A 139 -30.16 -10.46 27.28
C PRO A 139 -29.94 -11.96 27.33
N ALA A 140 -29.54 -12.48 28.49
CA ALA A 140 -29.10 -13.87 28.66
C ALA A 140 -30.13 -14.89 28.15
N GLU A 141 -31.42 -14.60 28.32
CA GLU A 141 -32.54 -15.47 27.95
C GLU A 141 -32.68 -15.64 26.43
N ARG A 142 -32.14 -14.70 25.64
CA ARG A 142 -32.23 -14.70 24.16
C ARG A 142 -30.89 -14.95 23.46
N ARG A 143 -29.77 -15.05 24.19
CA ARG A 143 -28.43 -15.20 23.61
C ARG A 143 -28.32 -16.43 22.72
N LEU A 144 -28.73 -17.60 23.21
CA LEU A 144 -28.59 -18.85 22.47
C LEU A 144 -29.38 -18.82 21.16
N GLU A 145 -30.65 -18.39 21.21
CA GLU A 145 -31.51 -18.24 20.03
C GLU A 145 -30.90 -17.24 19.03
N THR A 146 -30.41 -16.10 19.53
CA THR A 146 -29.81 -15.07 18.68
C THR A 146 -28.51 -15.53 18.03
N ILE A 147 -27.65 -16.26 18.76
CA ILE A 147 -26.43 -16.89 18.21
C ILE A 147 -26.80 -17.89 17.12
N GLN A 148 -27.77 -18.78 17.38
CA GLN A 148 -28.19 -19.78 16.41
C GLN A 148 -28.75 -19.16 15.13
N SER A 149 -29.62 -18.16 15.25
CA SER A 149 -30.19 -17.48 14.08
C SER A 149 -29.14 -16.67 13.31
N ALA A 150 -28.32 -15.87 14.01
CA ALA A 150 -27.30 -15.04 13.38
C ALA A 150 -26.26 -15.90 12.64
N THR A 151 -25.75 -16.94 13.30
CA THR A 151 -24.77 -17.85 12.69
C THR A 151 -25.34 -18.55 11.46
N ARG A 152 -26.61 -19.01 11.49
CA ARG A 152 -27.26 -19.62 10.33
C ARG A 152 -27.34 -18.64 9.15
N MET A 153 -27.75 -17.41 9.41
CA MET A 153 -27.84 -16.36 8.39
C MET A 153 -26.48 -15.99 7.81
N VAL A 154 -25.45 -15.85 8.65
CA VAL A 154 -24.08 -15.59 8.20
C VAL A 154 -23.58 -16.74 7.33
N ILE A 155 -23.74 -17.99 7.78
CA ILE A 155 -23.34 -19.17 6.99
C ILE A 155 -24.04 -19.17 5.64
N GLN A 156 -25.36 -18.99 5.61
CA GLN A 156 -26.13 -18.96 4.37
C GLN A 156 -25.66 -17.85 3.42
N SER A 157 -25.48 -16.62 3.93
CA SER A 157 -25.05 -15.46 3.13
C SER A 157 -23.66 -15.68 2.53
N TRP A 158 -22.73 -16.21 3.32
CA TRP A 158 -21.35 -16.46 2.90
C TRP A 158 -21.23 -17.66 1.94
N SER A 159 -22.03 -18.73 2.10
CA SER A 159 -22.08 -19.82 1.11
C SER A 159 -22.52 -19.32 -0.27
N MET A 160 -23.55 -18.47 -0.32
CA MET A 160 -24.01 -17.82 -1.55
C MET A 160 -22.96 -16.89 -2.15
N PHE A 161 -22.23 -16.17 -1.29
CA PHE A 161 -21.13 -15.29 -1.68
C PHE A 161 -19.95 -16.07 -2.28
N ILE A 162 -19.52 -17.18 -1.66
CA ILE A 162 -18.48 -18.06 -2.20
C ILE A 162 -18.85 -18.55 -3.60
N GLY A 163 -20.11 -18.98 -3.81
CA GLY A 163 -20.60 -19.35 -5.14
C GLY A 163 -20.52 -18.23 -6.17
N THR A 164 -20.72 -16.97 -5.76
CA THR A 164 -20.53 -15.79 -6.62
C THR A 164 -19.04 -15.55 -6.91
N ILE A 165 -18.18 -15.56 -5.90
CA ILE A 165 -16.73 -15.37 -6.05
C ILE A 165 -16.12 -16.41 -6.98
N THR A 166 -16.48 -17.68 -6.82
CA THR A 166 -16.02 -18.78 -7.69
C THR A 166 -16.39 -18.55 -9.16
N ARG A 167 -17.63 -18.12 -9.44
CA ARG A 167 -18.06 -17.82 -10.82
C ARG A 167 -17.32 -16.62 -11.40
N LEU A 168 -17.24 -15.52 -10.64
CA LEU A 168 -16.52 -14.31 -11.04
C LEU A 168 -15.05 -14.62 -11.34
N TYR A 169 -14.40 -15.43 -10.50
CA TYR A 169 -13.01 -15.82 -10.70
C TYR A 169 -12.84 -16.62 -11.99
N ALA A 170 -13.71 -17.59 -12.26
CA ALA A 170 -13.64 -18.39 -13.49
C ALA A 170 -13.87 -17.53 -14.76
N GLU A 171 -14.81 -16.58 -14.71
CA GLU A 171 -15.06 -15.63 -15.80
C GLU A 171 -13.89 -14.68 -16.03
N GLU A 172 -13.34 -14.12 -14.95
CA GLU A 172 -12.19 -13.22 -14.99
C GLU A 172 -10.93 -13.95 -15.48
N THR A 173 -10.69 -15.18 -15.02
CA THR A 173 -9.55 -16.00 -15.49
C THR A 173 -9.62 -16.23 -16.99
N ARG A 174 -10.80 -16.58 -17.53
CA ARG A 174 -10.99 -16.76 -18.98
C ARG A 174 -10.73 -15.46 -19.73
N ARG A 175 -11.35 -14.36 -19.29
CA ARG A 175 -11.15 -13.02 -19.89
C ARG A 175 -9.68 -12.62 -19.88
N TRP A 176 -8.99 -12.86 -18.78
CA TRP A 176 -7.59 -12.49 -18.61
C TRP A 176 -6.66 -13.34 -19.49
N GLN A 177 -6.88 -14.65 -19.56
CA GLN A 177 -6.11 -15.56 -20.43
C GLN A 177 -6.25 -15.24 -21.92
N GLU A 178 -7.42 -14.77 -22.35
CA GLU A 178 -7.70 -14.39 -23.73
C GLU A 178 -7.27 -12.95 -24.07
N SER A 179 -6.84 -12.16 -23.08
CA SER A 179 -6.52 -10.74 -23.25
C SER A 179 -5.05 -10.47 -23.59
N THR A 180 -4.81 -9.46 -24.44
CA THR A 180 -3.46 -8.94 -24.71
C THR A 180 -2.80 -8.39 -23.44
N GLU A 181 -3.57 -7.76 -22.55
CA GLU A 181 -3.06 -7.25 -21.27
C GLU A 181 -2.56 -8.37 -20.35
N GLY A 182 -3.30 -9.48 -20.28
CA GLY A 182 -2.91 -10.67 -19.53
C GLY A 182 -1.63 -11.31 -20.07
N ALA A 183 -1.53 -11.49 -21.39
CA ALA A 183 -0.31 -11.98 -22.04
C ALA A 183 0.91 -11.09 -21.74
N ARG A 184 0.74 -9.77 -21.89
CA ARG A 184 1.79 -8.78 -21.60
C ARG A 184 2.21 -8.79 -20.13
N MET A 185 1.27 -8.87 -19.19
CA MET A 185 1.56 -8.98 -17.76
C MET A 185 2.37 -10.25 -17.44
N GLN A 186 2.02 -11.39 -18.04
CA GLN A 186 2.79 -12.63 -17.89
C GLN A 186 4.20 -12.50 -18.44
N ALA A 187 4.35 -11.88 -19.62
CA ALA A 187 5.66 -11.59 -20.20
C ALA A 187 6.51 -10.74 -19.27
N VAL A 188 5.96 -9.65 -18.71
CA VAL A 188 6.65 -8.81 -17.72
C VAL A 188 7.07 -9.61 -16.49
N ARG A 189 6.18 -10.45 -15.93
CA ARG A 189 6.54 -11.31 -14.78
C ARG A 189 7.68 -12.26 -15.09
N ARG A 190 7.69 -12.89 -16.28
CA ARG A 190 8.78 -13.79 -16.67
C ARG A 190 10.11 -13.05 -16.71
N VAL A 191 10.14 -11.87 -17.33
CA VAL A 191 11.34 -11.02 -17.40
C VAL A 191 11.80 -10.57 -16.02
N LEU A 192 10.91 -10.02 -15.19
CA LEU A 192 11.25 -9.57 -13.83
C LEU A 192 11.74 -10.72 -12.93
N SER A 193 11.22 -11.94 -13.11
CA SER A 193 11.66 -13.11 -12.33
C SER A 193 13.01 -13.70 -12.76
N GLY A 194 13.61 -13.20 -13.85
CA GLY A 194 14.88 -13.74 -14.38
C GLY A 194 14.78 -15.15 -14.96
N LYS A 195 13.57 -15.66 -15.23
CA LYS A 195 13.36 -16.95 -15.92
C LYS A 195 13.86 -16.82 -17.37
N GLN A 196 14.43 -17.88 -17.94
CA GLN A 196 14.89 -17.87 -19.34
C GLN A 196 13.72 -17.65 -20.31
N TYR A 197 13.88 -16.72 -21.26
CA TYR A 197 12.95 -16.41 -22.35
C TYR A 197 13.71 -16.33 -23.67
N ALA A 198 13.05 -16.65 -24.79
CA ALA A 198 13.56 -16.33 -26.12
C ALA A 198 13.32 -14.84 -26.40
N ALA A 199 14.37 -14.09 -26.73
CA ALA A 199 14.33 -12.64 -26.85
C ALA A 199 13.39 -12.12 -27.97
N ASP A 200 13.26 -12.87 -29.07
CA ASP A 200 12.47 -12.41 -30.21
C ASP A 200 10.95 -12.54 -29.99
N ASP A 201 10.51 -13.57 -29.27
CA ASP A 201 9.07 -13.76 -28.94
C ASP A 201 8.63 -12.81 -27.82
N ILE A 202 9.50 -12.54 -26.84
CA ILE A 202 9.15 -11.74 -25.67
C ILE A 202 8.95 -10.26 -26.01
N ASP A 203 9.74 -9.70 -26.94
CA ASP A 203 9.61 -8.31 -27.38
C ASP A 203 8.24 -8.07 -28.04
N GLN A 204 7.76 -9.04 -28.82
CA GLN A 204 6.44 -9.00 -29.45
C GLN A 204 5.30 -9.14 -28.43
N GLU A 205 5.41 -10.08 -27.47
CA GLU A 205 4.43 -10.25 -26.40
C GLU A 205 4.33 -9.01 -25.51
N LEU A 206 5.46 -8.37 -25.22
CA LEU A 206 5.50 -7.11 -24.48
C LEU A 206 4.95 -5.95 -25.32
N GLY A 207 5.21 -5.96 -26.63
CA GLY A 207 5.09 -4.76 -27.48
C GLY A 207 6.15 -3.71 -27.13
N HIS A 208 7.29 -4.14 -26.58
CA HIS A 208 8.37 -3.29 -26.08
C HIS A 208 9.70 -4.01 -26.30
N ARG A 209 10.66 -3.35 -26.95
CA ARG A 209 11.98 -3.95 -27.23
C ARG A 209 12.75 -4.09 -25.92
N LEU A 210 13.36 -5.24 -25.62
CA LEU A 210 14.19 -5.38 -24.42
C LEU A 210 15.64 -4.94 -24.65
N ALA A 211 16.19 -5.11 -25.85
CA ALA A 211 17.54 -4.67 -26.23
C ALA A 211 17.58 -3.16 -26.51
N GLN A 212 17.36 -2.36 -25.47
CA GLN A 212 17.43 -0.89 -25.50
C GLN A 212 17.69 -0.32 -24.10
N THR A 213 17.84 1.00 -23.98
CA THR A 213 17.85 1.66 -22.66
C THR A 213 16.43 1.78 -22.14
N HIS A 214 16.24 1.53 -20.84
CA HIS A 214 14.95 1.61 -20.16
C HIS A 214 14.99 2.64 -19.05
N VAL A 215 13.86 3.29 -18.81
CA VAL A 215 13.56 3.96 -17.54
C VAL A 215 12.21 3.46 -17.04
N GLY A 216 12.22 2.76 -15.90
CA GLY A 216 11.05 2.33 -15.18
C GLY A 216 10.44 3.49 -14.38
N LEU A 217 9.12 3.62 -14.46
CA LEU A 217 8.33 4.54 -13.66
C LEU A 217 7.26 3.75 -12.89
N ILE A 218 6.94 4.20 -11.68
CA ILE A 218 5.70 3.79 -11.01
C ILE A 218 4.83 5.04 -10.86
N LEU A 219 3.63 4.98 -11.41
CA LEU A 219 2.63 6.04 -11.25
C LEU A 219 1.58 5.54 -10.24
N TRP A 220 1.26 6.33 -9.23
CA TRP A 220 0.19 5.99 -8.29
C TRP A 220 -0.62 7.20 -7.86
N LEU A 221 -1.84 6.93 -7.40
CA LEU A 221 -2.76 7.94 -6.89
C LEU A 221 -2.76 7.95 -5.37
N GLU A 222 -2.78 9.15 -4.80
CA GLU A 222 -2.92 9.39 -3.37
C GLU A 222 -4.18 10.19 -3.07
N GLY A 223 -4.86 9.83 -1.97
CA GLY A 223 -6.01 10.58 -1.46
C GLY A 223 -7.32 10.39 -2.23
N LEU A 224 -7.36 9.51 -3.23
CA LEU A 224 -8.57 9.18 -3.98
C LEU A 224 -9.21 7.88 -3.47
N ASP A 225 -10.54 7.81 -3.58
CA ASP A 225 -11.26 6.55 -3.42
C ASP A 225 -11.06 5.65 -4.67
N VAL A 226 -11.35 4.36 -4.52
CA VAL A 226 -11.12 3.36 -5.56
C VAL A 226 -11.96 3.58 -6.81
N GLU A 227 -13.20 4.03 -6.68
CA GLU A 227 -14.08 4.26 -7.84
C GLU A 227 -13.52 5.39 -8.70
N THR A 228 -13.09 6.48 -8.06
CA THR A 228 -12.41 7.59 -8.73
C THR A 228 -11.07 7.14 -9.34
N ALA A 229 -10.29 6.34 -8.62
CA ALA A 229 -8.99 5.84 -9.11
C ALA A 229 -9.12 4.93 -10.35
N LEU A 230 -10.16 4.10 -10.42
CA LEU A 230 -10.43 3.22 -11.56
C LEU A 230 -10.72 3.99 -12.86
N LEU A 231 -11.25 5.21 -12.75
CA LEU A 231 -11.56 6.07 -13.89
C LEU A 231 -10.34 6.89 -14.37
N PHE A 232 -9.21 6.84 -13.65
CA PHE A 232 -8.04 7.62 -13.99
C PHE A 232 -7.34 7.10 -15.25
N ASP A 233 -7.10 8.02 -16.20
CA ASP A 233 -6.44 7.73 -17.47
C ASP A 233 -4.91 7.67 -17.33
N PHE A 234 -4.44 6.58 -16.73
CA PHE A 234 -3.01 6.30 -16.62
C PHE A 234 -2.32 6.15 -17.99
N ALA A 235 -3.02 5.66 -19.01
CA ALA A 235 -2.46 5.45 -20.34
C ALA A 235 -2.17 6.80 -21.03
N GLY A 236 -3.10 7.75 -20.97
CA GLY A 236 -2.91 9.10 -21.48
C GLY A 236 -1.78 9.85 -20.77
N VAL A 237 -1.66 9.69 -19.44
CA VAL A 237 -0.52 10.24 -18.69
C VAL A 237 0.79 9.59 -19.13
N ALA A 238 0.87 8.26 -19.20
CA ALA A 238 2.07 7.56 -19.63
C ALA A 238 2.50 7.96 -21.05
N GLY A 239 1.56 8.09 -21.99
CA GLY A 239 1.82 8.59 -23.34
C GLY A 239 2.33 10.03 -23.36
N SER A 240 1.78 10.90 -22.51
CA SER A 240 2.26 12.28 -22.36
C SER A 240 3.69 12.34 -21.82
N LEU A 241 4.01 11.49 -20.84
CA LEU A 241 5.37 11.37 -20.30
C LEU A 241 6.35 10.83 -21.35
N ALA A 242 5.97 9.80 -22.09
CA ALA A 242 6.77 9.25 -23.18
C ALA A 242 7.08 10.30 -24.27
N ASN A 243 6.08 11.07 -24.68
CA ASN A 243 6.25 12.19 -25.62
C ASN A 243 7.21 13.26 -25.06
N LEU A 244 7.03 13.63 -23.79
CA LEU A 244 7.88 14.62 -23.13
C LEU A 244 9.34 14.17 -23.07
N THR A 245 9.59 12.89 -22.81
CA THR A 245 10.94 12.31 -22.71
C THR A 245 11.51 11.82 -24.04
N ARG A 246 10.75 11.97 -25.14
CA ARG A 246 11.08 11.44 -26.48
C ARG A 246 11.39 9.93 -26.43
N SER A 247 10.61 9.20 -25.64
CA SER A 247 10.68 7.74 -25.59
C SER A 247 10.25 7.17 -26.93
N ASP A 248 11.02 6.21 -27.45
CA ASP A 248 10.73 5.46 -28.67
C ASP A 248 11.21 4.02 -28.49
N PRO A 249 10.34 2.99 -28.60
CA PRO A 249 8.91 3.02 -28.96
C PRO A 249 7.96 3.54 -27.85
N GLU A 250 6.64 3.44 -28.11
CA GLU A 250 5.58 3.73 -27.12
C GLU A 250 5.85 3.08 -25.76
N PRO A 251 5.42 3.72 -24.65
CA PRO A 251 5.71 3.22 -23.32
C PRO A 251 4.96 1.92 -23.04
N LEU A 252 5.65 0.95 -22.44
CA LEU A 252 5.01 -0.24 -21.89
C LEU A 252 4.28 0.14 -20.60
N VAL A 253 2.96 -0.06 -20.54
CA VAL A 253 2.13 0.24 -19.36
C VAL A 253 1.48 -1.03 -18.83
N ILE A 254 1.64 -1.28 -17.53
CA ILE A 254 1.11 -2.45 -16.83
C ILE A 254 0.28 -1.98 -15.62
N ARG A 255 -1.02 -2.26 -15.62
CA ARG A 255 -1.89 -1.90 -14.49
C ARG A 255 -1.66 -2.83 -13.30
N ARG A 256 -1.51 -2.24 -12.11
CA ARG A 256 -1.29 -2.92 -10.83
C ARG A 256 -2.38 -2.51 -9.85
N GLY A 257 -3.52 -3.19 -9.90
CA GLY A 257 -4.70 -2.82 -9.10
C GLY A 257 -5.33 -1.49 -9.55
N ALA A 258 -6.10 -0.87 -8.66
CA ALA A 258 -6.94 0.28 -9.02
C ALA A 258 -6.18 1.61 -9.17
N GLY A 259 -5.18 1.85 -8.32
CA GLY A 259 -4.55 3.16 -8.16
C GLY A 259 -3.09 3.23 -8.58
N ARG A 260 -2.57 2.24 -9.32
CA ARG A 260 -1.17 2.16 -9.73
C ARG A 260 -0.99 1.57 -11.12
N VAL A 261 -0.01 2.09 -11.85
CA VAL A 261 0.57 1.43 -13.03
C VAL A 261 2.10 1.42 -12.96
N ASP A 262 2.69 0.35 -13.49
CA ASP A 262 4.12 0.28 -13.77
C ASP A 262 4.31 0.68 -15.25
N VAL A 263 5.30 1.53 -15.54
CA VAL A 263 5.58 2.03 -16.89
C VAL A 263 7.06 1.83 -17.22
N TRP A 264 7.38 1.42 -18.45
CA TRP A 264 8.74 1.46 -18.97
C TRP A 264 8.80 2.39 -20.19
N LEU A 265 9.69 3.38 -20.10
CA LEU A 265 10.07 4.23 -21.23
C LEU A 265 11.24 3.59 -21.98
N GLY A 266 11.19 3.60 -23.31
CA GLY A 266 12.24 3.14 -24.21
C GLY A 266 13.15 4.28 -24.65
N SER A 267 14.45 4.15 -24.40
CA SER A 267 15.51 5.06 -24.86
C SER A 267 15.21 6.56 -24.68
N PRO A 268 14.85 7.03 -23.46
CA PRO A 268 14.55 8.44 -23.25
C PRO A 268 15.78 9.31 -23.53
N GLY A 269 15.56 10.48 -24.15
CA GLY A 269 16.66 11.32 -24.65
C GLY A 269 17.42 12.13 -23.60
N GLU A 270 16.84 12.35 -22.42
CA GLU A 270 17.43 13.13 -21.32
C GLU A 270 17.02 12.53 -19.95
N LYS A 271 17.52 13.09 -18.85
CA LYS A 271 17.15 12.66 -17.49
C LYS A 271 15.64 12.86 -17.25
N VAL A 272 14.92 11.75 -17.15
CA VAL A 272 13.45 11.71 -17.10
C VAL A 272 12.87 12.54 -15.96
N SER A 273 13.33 12.37 -14.72
CA SER A 273 12.83 13.12 -13.56
C SER A 273 12.90 14.63 -13.76
N SER A 274 14.04 15.15 -14.23
CA SER A 274 14.22 16.59 -14.49
C SER A 274 13.28 17.13 -15.58
N LEU A 275 12.97 16.33 -16.61
CA LEU A 275 11.98 16.73 -17.62
C LEU A 275 10.57 16.76 -17.04
N ILE A 276 10.19 15.76 -16.24
CA ILE A 276 8.86 15.70 -15.62
C ILE A 276 8.69 16.89 -14.65
N GLU A 277 9.68 17.15 -13.79
CA GLU A 277 9.66 18.27 -12.83
C GLU A 277 9.53 19.64 -13.51
N SER A 278 10.21 19.84 -14.63
CA SER A 278 10.26 21.15 -15.29
C SER A 278 9.11 21.40 -16.26
N ARG A 279 8.46 20.36 -16.79
CA ARG A 279 7.54 20.49 -17.94
C ARG A 279 6.22 19.72 -17.82
N ALA A 280 6.11 18.75 -16.93
CA ALA A 280 4.87 17.98 -16.81
C ALA A 280 3.84 18.71 -15.92
N ALA A 281 2.62 18.85 -16.43
CA ALA A 281 1.47 19.28 -15.62
C ALA A 281 0.78 18.04 -15.03
N LEU A 282 1.27 17.57 -13.87
CA LEU A 282 0.74 16.37 -13.22
C LEU A 282 -0.47 16.71 -12.33
N PRO A 283 -1.55 15.89 -12.35
CA PRO A 283 -2.67 16.05 -11.42
C PRO A 283 -2.23 16.01 -9.95
N PRO A 284 -2.81 16.80 -9.02
CA PRO A 284 -2.35 16.88 -7.64
C PRO A 284 -2.33 15.56 -6.85
N SER A 285 -3.21 14.62 -7.20
CA SER A 285 -3.29 13.28 -6.60
C SER A 285 -2.30 12.28 -7.19
N LEU A 286 -1.68 12.59 -8.34
CA LEU A 286 -0.74 11.70 -9.01
C LEU A 286 0.65 11.86 -8.40
N ARG A 287 1.34 10.75 -8.21
CA ARG A 287 2.75 10.66 -7.84
C ARG A 287 3.51 9.81 -8.85
N VAL A 288 4.81 10.08 -8.95
CA VAL A 288 5.70 9.42 -9.91
C VAL A 288 6.99 9.01 -9.20
N ALA A 289 7.38 7.76 -9.33
CA ALA A 289 8.69 7.27 -8.89
C ALA A 289 9.49 6.88 -10.13
N VAL A 290 10.77 7.24 -10.16
CA VAL A 290 11.61 7.14 -11.37
C VAL A 290 12.85 6.30 -11.06
N GLY A 291 13.09 5.25 -11.85
CA GLY A 291 14.34 4.49 -11.82
C GLY A 291 15.46 5.16 -12.64
N ARG A 292 16.70 4.73 -12.44
CA ARG A 292 17.86 5.20 -13.20
C ARG A 292 17.92 4.50 -14.55
N ALA A 293 18.18 5.25 -15.62
CA ALA A 293 18.35 4.68 -16.96
C ALA A 293 19.36 3.53 -16.97
N ALA A 294 18.98 2.40 -17.55
CA ALA A 294 19.83 1.21 -17.66
C ALA A 294 19.48 0.42 -18.93
N ALA A 295 20.47 -0.27 -19.50
CA ALA A 295 20.35 -0.95 -20.78
C ALA A 295 19.93 -2.41 -20.67
N ASP A 296 19.36 -2.91 -21.75
CA ASP A 296 19.02 -4.30 -22.00
C ASP A 296 18.04 -4.87 -20.96
N VAL A 297 17.90 -6.19 -20.94
CA VAL A 297 16.93 -6.83 -20.05
C VAL A 297 17.24 -6.57 -18.57
N ASP A 298 18.51 -6.50 -18.21
CA ASP A 298 18.92 -6.16 -16.84
C ASP A 298 18.47 -4.74 -16.47
N GLY A 299 18.51 -3.81 -17.42
CA GLY A 299 17.97 -2.47 -17.24
C GLY A 299 16.45 -2.46 -17.11
N PHE A 300 15.74 -3.26 -17.90
CA PHE A 300 14.29 -3.44 -17.75
C PHE A 300 13.91 -3.83 -16.32
N ARG A 301 14.64 -4.78 -15.71
CA ARG A 301 14.42 -5.24 -14.34
C ARG A 301 14.84 -4.20 -13.31
N THR A 302 16.10 -3.76 -13.38
CA THR A 302 16.71 -2.89 -12.38
C THR A 302 16.00 -1.54 -12.28
N THR A 303 15.60 -0.95 -13.41
CA THR A 303 14.90 0.34 -13.40
C THR A 303 13.52 0.26 -12.75
N HIS A 304 12.82 -0.87 -12.91
CA HIS A 304 11.55 -1.14 -12.22
C HIS A 304 11.76 -1.35 -10.72
N GLU A 305 12.72 -2.17 -10.32
CA GLU A 305 13.06 -2.40 -8.91
C GLU A 305 13.40 -1.08 -8.19
N GLN A 306 14.19 -0.22 -8.84
CA GLN A 306 14.53 1.12 -8.34
C GLN A 306 13.30 2.02 -8.21
N ALA A 307 12.41 2.04 -9.20
CA ALA A 307 11.19 2.84 -9.14
C ALA A 307 10.23 2.33 -8.05
N VAL A 308 10.16 1.00 -7.84
CA VAL A 308 9.42 0.39 -6.72
C VAL A 308 10.01 0.81 -5.37
N ALA A 309 11.35 0.80 -5.23
CA ALA A 309 12.03 1.24 -4.02
C ALA A 309 11.80 2.73 -3.74
N ALA A 310 11.89 3.58 -4.77
CA ALA A 310 11.63 5.01 -4.67
C ALA A 310 10.18 5.30 -4.23
N ARG A 311 9.20 4.58 -4.80
CA ARG A 311 7.82 4.68 -4.33
C ARG A 311 7.65 4.26 -2.88
N ARG A 312 8.30 3.17 -2.46
CA ARG A 312 8.25 2.72 -1.06
C ARG A 312 8.73 3.84 -0.13
N MET A 313 9.80 4.55 -0.50
CA MET A 313 10.30 5.68 0.27
C MET A 313 9.32 6.85 0.30
N ALA A 314 8.70 7.19 -0.83
CA ALA A 314 7.65 8.21 -0.89
C ALA A 314 6.50 7.88 0.09
N ARG A 315 5.98 6.65 0.05
CA ARG A 315 4.88 6.21 0.93
C ARG A 315 5.24 6.13 2.40
N LEU A 316 6.52 5.88 2.72
CA LEU A 316 7.00 5.93 4.10
C LEU A 316 7.02 7.36 4.66
N GLY A 317 6.90 8.38 3.81
CA GLY A 317 6.96 9.79 4.20
C GLY A 317 8.35 10.41 4.09
N ALA A 318 9.27 9.79 3.33
CA ALA A 318 10.61 10.34 3.11
C ALA A 318 10.60 11.69 2.37
N THR A 319 9.54 11.96 1.60
CA THR A 319 9.37 13.19 0.83
C THR A 319 7.90 13.41 0.49
N ASP A 320 7.48 14.67 0.48
CA ASP A 320 6.18 15.12 -0.04
C ASP A 320 6.25 15.45 -1.54
N ALA A 321 7.39 15.23 -2.19
CA ALA A 321 7.59 15.52 -3.60
C ALA A 321 6.64 14.67 -4.46
N GLN A 322 6.06 15.31 -5.48
CA GLN A 322 5.20 14.63 -6.43
C GLN A 322 5.98 13.61 -7.29
N ILE A 323 7.27 13.85 -7.46
CA ILE A 323 8.20 13.05 -8.25
C ILE A 323 9.34 12.63 -7.32
N VAL A 324 9.68 11.34 -7.33
CA VAL A 324 10.74 10.77 -6.50
C VAL A 324 11.70 10.01 -7.41
N ASP A 325 12.87 10.61 -7.66
CA ASP A 325 13.98 9.94 -8.36
C ASP A 325 14.66 8.97 -7.39
N TYR A 326 14.86 7.73 -7.81
CA TYR A 326 15.56 6.73 -7.01
C TYR A 326 16.95 7.21 -6.56
N SER A 327 17.64 8.01 -7.37
CA SER A 327 18.97 8.53 -7.05
C SER A 327 18.97 9.43 -5.81
N ASP A 328 17.83 10.05 -5.48
CA ASP A 328 17.70 10.93 -4.32
C ASP A 328 17.39 10.15 -3.03
N VAL A 329 16.90 8.91 -3.16
CA VAL A 329 16.47 8.06 -2.04
C VAL A 329 17.18 6.71 -1.97
N GLU A 330 18.20 6.46 -2.81
CA GLU A 330 18.90 5.19 -2.93
C GLU A 330 19.41 4.67 -1.57
N LEU A 331 20.20 5.48 -0.85
CA LEU A 331 20.73 5.10 0.46
C LEU A 331 19.60 4.82 1.47
N LEU A 332 18.59 5.68 1.54
CA LEU A 332 17.45 5.49 2.42
C LEU A 332 16.67 4.21 2.08
N SER A 333 16.53 3.89 0.80
CA SER A 333 15.86 2.69 0.34
C SER A 333 16.61 1.41 0.78
N LEU A 334 17.94 1.45 0.80
CA LEU A 334 18.77 0.36 1.30
C LEU A 334 18.62 0.22 2.83
N LEU A 335 18.74 1.33 3.57
CA LEU A 335 18.64 1.36 5.03
C LEU A 335 17.24 0.96 5.53
N ALA A 336 16.18 1.30 4.80
CA ALA A 336 14.80 1.02 5.15
C ALA A 336 14.23 -0.25 4.48
N THR A 337 15.10 -1.17 4.01
CA THR A 337 14.67 -2.44 3.39
C THR A 337 13.74 -3.24 4.31
N ASP A 338 14.05 -3.23 5.61
CA ASP A 338 13.18 -3.72 6.68
C ASP A 338 12.78 -2.52 7.56
N PRO A 339 11.59 -1.93 7.35
CA PRO A 339 11.14 -0.76 8.11
C PRO A 339 11.03 -1.00 9.61
N LEU A 340 10.73 -2.23 10.05
CA LEU A 340 10.63 -2.56 11.48
C LEU A 340 12.01 -2.54 12.11
N ARG A 341 12.98 -3.25 11.52
CA ARG A 341 14.38 -3.23 11.99
C ARG A 341 14.99 -1.84 11.90
N ALA A 342 14.65 -1.07 10.87
CA ALA A 342 15.10 0.30 10.73
C ALA A 342 14.55 1.20 11.84
N ARG A 343 13.29 1.04 12.26
CA ARG A 343 12.72 1.73 13.43
C ARG A 343 13.41 1.32 14.73
N ASP A 344 13.67 0.03 14.92
CA ASP A 344 14.40 -0.48 16.10
C ASP A 344 15.82 0.09 16.15
N PHE A 345 16.50 0.16 15.01
CA PHE A 345 17.82 0.79 14.90
C PHE A 345 17.77 2.28 15.24
N VAL A 346 16.79 3.03 14.72
CA VAL A 346 16.60 4.45 15.09
C VAL A 346 16.36 4.60 16.59
N GLN A 347 15.54 3.72 17.18
CA GLN A 347 15.29 3.73 18.62
C GLN A 347 16.55 3.44 19.43
N SER A 348 17.33 2.44 19.03
CA SER A 348 18.61 2.12 19.68
C SER A 348 19.63 3.24 19.55
N ALA A 349 19.74 3.86 18.38
CA ALA A 349 20.80 4.81 18.07
C ALA A 349 20.51 6.24 18.55
N LEU A 350 19.25 6.69 18.49
CA LEU A 350 18.87 8.04 18.88
C LEU A 350 18.21 8.10 20.27
N GLY A 351 17.65 6.99 20.77
CA GLY A 351 17.01 6.94 22.08
C GLY A 351 15.95 8.05 22.26
N PRO A 352 16.06 8.91 23.29
CA PRO A 352 15.22 10.09 23.47
C PRO A 352 15.21 11.08 22.30
N LEU A 353 16.30 11.19 21.51
CA LEU A 353 16.38 12.10 20.37
C LEU A 353 15.49 11.69 19.21
N ARG A 354 14.71 10.60 19.27
CA ARG A 354 13.74 10.24 18.21
C ARG A 354 12.39 10.95 18.33
N HIS A 355 12.07 11.52 19.50
CA HIS A 355 10.71 12.00 19.79
C HIS A 355 10.30 13.17 18.87
N ALA A 356 9.00 13.21 18.59
CA ALA A 356 8.33 14.24 17.82
C ALA A 356 8.18 15.53 18.64
N ASP A 357 9.23 16.34 18.69
CA ASP A 357 9.25 17.58 19.47
C ASP A 357 10.14 18.62 18.78
N PRO A 358 9.73 19.90 18.69
CA PRO A 358 10.51 20.95 18.01
C PRO A 358 11.93 21.11 18.55
N ARG A 359 12.14 20.92 19.86
CA ARG A 359 13.48 20.98 20.45
C ARG A 359 14.31 19.76 20.04
N MET A 360 13.70 18.57 20.00
CA MET A 360 14.40 17.37 19.50
C MET A 360 14.73 17.47 18.02
N ASP A 361 13.87 18.10 17.22
CA ASP A 361 14.15 18.43 15.81
C ASP A 361 15.39 19.30 15.66
N GLU A 362 15.50 20.39 16.43
CA GLU A 362 16.69 21.25 16.41
C GLU A 362 17.97 20.51 16.81
N LEU A 363 17.89 19.60 17.79
CA LEU A 363 19.02 18.80 18.24
C LEU A 363 19.45 17.78 17.18
N ARG A 364 18.50 17.10 16.54
CA ARG A 364 18.75 16.18 15.41
C ARG A 364 19.41 16.93 14.24
N GLN A 365 18.86 18.09 13.85
CA GLN A 365 19.42 18.91 12.79
C GLN A 365 20.84 19.38 13.12
N THR A 366 21.08 19.80 14.37
CA THR A 366 22.41 20.23 14.81
C THR A 366 23.43 19.08 14.76
N LEU A 367 23.02 17.88 15.19
CA LEU A 367 23.88 16.69 15.11
C LEU A 367 24.18 16.30 13.65
N ALA A 368 23.16 16.30 12.78
CA ALA A 368 23.34 15.98 11.35
C ALA A 368 24.37 16.93 10.70
N VAL A 369 24.18 18.24 10.86
CA VAL A 369 25.07 19.25 10.29
C VAL A 369 26.48 19.19 10.89
N TYR A 370 26.59 18.90 12.20
CA TYR A 370 27.89 18.71 12.84
C TYR A 370 28.64 17.51 12.25
N ILE A 371 27.97 16.39 12.02
CA ILE A 371 28.57 15.21 11.39
C ILE A 371 28.98 15.53 9.94
N ASP A 372 28.09 16.13 9.16
CA ASP A 372 28.33 16.48 7.75
C ASP A 372 29.46 17.52 7.61
N SER A 373 29.68 18.35 8.64
CA SER A 373 30.78 19.32 8.72
C SER A 373 32.09 18.74 9.24
N GLY A 374 32.28 17.42 9.18
CA GLY A 374 33.49 16.75 9.65
C GLY A 374 33.73 16.91 11.15
N ARG A 375 32.66 17.05 11.94
CA ARG A 375 32.70 17.29 13.40
C ARG A 375 33.35 18.62 13.80
N SER A 376 33.24 19.65 12.95
CA SER A 376 33.67 21.01 13.28
C SER A 376 32.51 21.89 13.75
N ILE A 377 32.59 22.36 15.00
CA ILE A 377 31.62 23.33 15.56
C ILE A 377 31.61 24.64 14.77
N ALA A 378 32.77 25.06 14.24
CA ALA A 378 32.87 26.29 13.47
C ALA A 378 32.06 26.20 12.16
N HIS A 379 32.26 25.12 11.42
CA HIS A 379 31.58 24.88 10.15
C HIS A 379 30.09 24.60 10.39
N ALA A 380 29.75 23.84 11.42
CA ALA A 380 28.36 23.60 11.77
C ALA A 380 27.61 24.89 12.15
N ALA A 381 28.25 25.77 12.92
CA ALA A 381 27.71 27.09 13.27
C ALA A 381 27.46 27.97 12.04
N GLN A 382 28.39 27.95 11.07
CA GLN A 382 28.23 28.65 9.80
C GLN A 382 27.05 28.09 8.99
N SER A 383 26.98 26.77 8.80
CA SER A 383 25.90 26.11 8.04
C SER A 383 24.52 26.30 8.68
N LEU A 384 24.44 26.28 10.02
CA LEU A 384 23.21 26.51 10.77
C LEU A 384 22.87 27.99 10.97
N HIS A 385 23.71 28.93 10.53
CA HIS A 385 23.59 30.36 10.81
C HIS A 385 23.40 30.67 12.31
N ALA A 386 24.09 29.92 13.17
CA ALA A 386 24.00 30.02 14.62
C ALA A 386 25.34 30.44 15.25
N HIS A 387 25.31 31.00 16.45
CA HIS A 387 26.55 31.28 17.18
C HIS A 387 27.22 29.97 17.64
N ARG A 388 28.56 29.91 17.68
CA ARG A 388 29.31 28.70 18.09
C ARG A 388 28.87 28.18 19.46
N ASN A 389 28.63 29.09 20.42
CA ASN A 389 28.14 28.71 21.76
C ASN A 389 26.79 27.99 21.72
N THR A 390 25.89 28.40 20.81
CA THR A 390 24.58 27.74 20.64
C THR A 390 24.76 26.32 20.12
N VAL A 391 25.65 26.12 19.14
CA VAL A 391 25.98 24.79 18.62
C VAL A 391 26.62 23.91 19.70
N SER A 392 27.59 24.45 20.45
CA SER A 392 28.21 23.73 21.59
C SER A 392 27.17 23.32 22.64
N TYR A 393 26.27 24.23 23.01
CA TYR A 393 25.19 23.94 23.95
C TYR A 393 24.27 22.82 23.44
N ARG A 394 23.83 22.89 22.18
CA ARG A 394 22.98 21.87 21.57
C ARG A 394 23.70 20.51 21.48
N LEU A 395 24.99 20.49 21.10
CA LEU A 395 25.78 19.26 21.04
C LEU A 395 26.01 18.62 22.43
N ASN A 396 26.23 19.43 23.47
CA ASN A 396 26.29 18.91 24.84
C ASN A 396 24.97 18.25 25.23
N ARG A 397 23.84 18.89 24.88
CA ARG A 397 22.51 18.30 25.14
C ARG A 397 22.26 17.03 24.32
N VAL A 398 22.75 16.97 23.09
CA VAL A 398 22.72 15.75 22.27
C VAL A 398 23.51 14.63 22.95
N ALA A 399 24.71 14.90 23.45
CA ALA A 399 25.55 13.90 24.13
C ALA A 399 24.89 13.33 25.40
N GLU A 400 24.15 14.15 26.15
CA GLU A 400 23.38 13.68 27.32
C GLU A 400 22.22 12.75 26.96
N LEU A 401 21.70 12.83 25.73
CA LEU A 401 20.52 12.11 25.29
C LEU A 401 20.86 10.90 24.42
N LEU A 402 22.05 10.84 23.82
CA LEU A 402 22.45 9.73 22.95
C LEU A 402 22.79 8.48 23.77
N PRO A 403 22.27 7.31 23.38
CA PRO A 403 22.77 6.03 23.87
C PRO A 403 24.26 5.82 23.51
N GLU A 404 25.01 5.17 24.40
CA GLU A 404 26.42 4.84 24.16
C GLU A 404 26.57 3.71 23.11
N GLY A 405 27.74 3.63 22.48
CA GLY A 405 28.12 2.49 21.62
C GLY A 405 27.87 2.66 20.12
N HIS A 406 27.39 3.82 19.67
CA HIS A 406 27.18 4.12 18.25
C HIS A 406 28.28 5.00 17.64
N THR A 407 28.75 4.60 16.47
CA THR A 407 29.70 5.34 15.65
C THR A 407 29.04 6.55 15.00
N THR A 408 29.87 7.50 14.51
CA THR A 408 29.38 8.67 13.78
C THR A 408 28.57 8.29 12.53
N THR A 409 28.98 7.25 11.81
CA THR A 409 28.26 6.75 10.63
C THR A 409 26.88 6.19 11.01
N GLU A 410 26.82 5.38 12.06
CA GLU A 410 25.55 4.82 12.55
C GLU A 410 24.59 5.91 12.99
N LEU A 411 25.08 6.93 13.72
CA LEU A 411 24.27 8.08 14.12
C LEU A 411 23.76 8.87 12.90
N ARG A 412 24.58 9.05 11.86
CA ARG A 412 24.13 9.73 10.64
C ARG A 412 23.06 8.95 9.90
N CYS A 413 23.22 7.63 9.78
CA CYS A 413 22.19 6.74 9.20
C CYS A 413 20.90 6.78 10.01
N ALA A 414 20.98 6.76 11.34
CA ALA A 414 19.82 6.83 12.22
C ALA A 414 19.07 8.18 12.08
N LEU A 415 19.80 9.29 11.93
CA LEU A 415 19.21 10.61 11.65
C LEU A 415 18.47 10.63 10.31
N LEU A 416 19.08 10.07 9.25
CA LEU A 416 18.43 9.96 7.94
C LEU A 416 17.13 9.13 8.01
N LEU A 417 17.17 7.98 8.68
CA LEU A 417 15.98 7.13 8.86
C LEU A 417 14.90 7.80 9.72
N ALA A 418 15.28 8.61 10.71
CA ALA A 418 14.34 9.33 11.57
C ALA A 418 13.56 10.44 10.83
N GLU A 419 14.07 10.93 9.70
CA GLU A 419 13.32 11.84 8.82
C GLU A 419 12.24 11.12 8.01
N VAL A 420 12.45 9.84 7.73
CA VAL A 420 11.52 9.01 6.94
C VAL A 420 10.36 8.49 7.80
N PHE A 421 10.64 8.00 9.01
CA PHE A 421 9.57 7.41 9.83
C PHE A 421 8.75 8.52 10.50
N PRO A 422 7.41 8.51 10.36
CA PRO A 422 6.57 9.55 10.95
C PRO A 422 6.84 9.65 12.45
N LYS A 423 7.01 10.89 12.90
CA LYS A 423 7.36 11.22 14.28
C LYS A 423 6.14 10.89 15.18
N GLY A 424 6.05 9.67 15.71
CA GLY A 424 5.05 9.30 16.73
C GLY A 424 4.25 8.02 16.51
N GLY A 425 4.82 6.99 15.86
CA GLY A 425 4.21 5.65 15.76
C GLY A 425 4.95 4.62 16.59
#